data_AF-A0A7C6XKJ3-F1
#
_entry.id   AF-A0A7C6XKJ3-F1
#
_cell.length_a   1.000
_cell.length_b   1.000
_cell.length_c   1.000
_cell.angle_alpha   90.00
_cell.angle_beta   90.00
_cell.angle_gamma   90.00
#
_symmetry.space_group_name_H-M   'P 1'
#
loop_
_entity.id
_entity.type
_entity.pdbx_description
1 polymer ?
#
loop_
_entity_poly.entity_id
_entity_poly.type
_entity_poly.pdbx_seq_one_letter_code
_entity_poly.pdbx_strand_id
1 'polypeptide(L)'
;MEGSSPSAILKIAFLFAVFQRDFFTLENIVTAIAVALLAGMVMAGIPSGGFIGELMIITLYGFPAAALPIIQIIGTVIDPPATTVNAVGDQASSMMVARILDGKDWMDKTDEVDHDSIPEAP
;
A
#
# COMPACT_ATOMS: atom_id res chain seq x y z
N MET A 1 -1.03 -1.21 3.65
CA MET A 1 -0.75 -1.25 2.20
C MET A 1 0.74 -1.34 1.98
N GLU A 2 1.17 -2.57 1.89
CA GLU A 2 2.52 -3.12 1.91
C GLU A 2 3.27 -2.76 0.63
N GLY A 3 2.58 -2.69 -0.50
CA GLY A 3 3.12 -2.18 -1.76
C GLY A 3 3.15 -0.66 -1.83
N SER A 4 2.21 0.02 -1.15
CA SER A 4 2.10 1.49 -1.20
C SER A 4 3.16 2.21 -0.36
N SER A 5 3.59 1.63 0.77
CA SER A 5 4.67 2.19 1.60
C SER A 5 6.04 2.25 0.91
N PRO A 6 6.60 1.17 0.34
CA PRO A 6 7.87 1.25 -0.40
C PRO A 6 7.74 2.11 -1.66
N SER A 7 6.56 2.15 -2.29
CA SER A 7 6.27 3.06 -3.40
C SER A 7 6.37 4.53 -2.99
N ALA A 8 5.90 4.89 -1.80
CA ALA A 8 6.05 6.25 -1.26
C ALA A 8 7.52 6.58 -1.00
N ILE A 9 8.30 5.67 -0.41
CA ILE A 9 9.75 5.87 -0.20
C ILE A 9 10.47 6.08 -1.54
N LEU A 10 10.16 5.27 -2.56
CA LEU A 10 10.74 5.40 -3.90
C LEU A 10 10.42 6.77 -4.51
N LYS A 11 9.16 7.22 -4.44
CA LYS A 11 8.74 8.55 -4.90
C LYS A 11 9.51 9.67 -4.18
N ILE A 12 9.64 9.59 -2.86
CA ILE A 12 10.39 10.57 -2.06
C ILE A 12 11.85 10.60 -2.50
N ALA A 13 12.53 9.45 -2.51
CA ALA A 13 13.93 9.34 -2.91
C ALA A 13 14.18 9.88 -4.33
N PHE A 14 13.26 9.62 -5.26
CA PHE A 14 13.33 10.15 -6.62
C PHE A 14 13.20 11.67 -6.65
N LEU A 15 12.26 12.27 -5.91
CA LEU A 15 12.15 13.73 -5.83
C LEU A 15 13.40 14.35 -5.21
N PHE A 16 13.97 13.76 -4.17
CA PHE A 16 15.24 14.21 -3.59
C PHE A 16 16.36 14.19 -4.64
N ALA A 17 16.46 13.13 -5.44
CA ALA A 17 17.43 13.05 -6.53
C ALA A 17 17.20 14.12 -7.61
N VAL A 18 15.96 14.31 -8.06
CA VAL A 18 15.62 15.31 -9.11
C VAL A 18 15.92 16.73 -8.64
N PHE A 19 15.58 17.06 -7.40
CA PHE A 19 15.79 18.40 -6.84
C PHE A 19 17.18 18.57 -6.21
N GLN A 20 18.08 17.59 -6.35
CA GLN A 20 19.45 17.62 -5.84
C GLN A 20 19.51 17.93 -4.34
N ARG A 21 18.58 17.34 -3.57
CA ARG A 21 18.53 17.43 -2.10
C ARG A 21 19.11 16.16 -1.49
N ASP A 22 19.71 16.28 -0.31
CA ASP A 22 20.26 15.12 0.41
C ASP A 22 19.17 14.33 1.11
N PHE A 23 18.90 13.11 0.62
CA PHE A 23 17.92 12.21 1.21
C PHE A 23 18.43 11.53 2.49
N PHE A 24 19.75 11.34 2.63
CA PHE A 24 20.33 10.47 3.67
C PHE A 24 20.53 11.16 5.02
N THR A 25 19.97 12.36 5.21
CA THR A 25 19.91 12.98 6.52
C THR A 25 18.92 12.23 7.40
N LEU A 26 19.21 12.15 8.71
CA LEU A 26 18.36 11.46 9.67
C LEU A 26 16.92 12.00 9.67
N GLU A 27 16.77 13.32 9.59
CA GLU A 27 15.46 14.00 9.53
C GLU A 27 14.65 13.56 8.31
N ASN A 28 15.29 13.50 7.14
CA ASN A 28 14.61 13.13 5.90
C ASN A 28 14.20 11.66 5.89
N ILE A 29 15.04 10.77 6.40
CA ILE A 29 14.74 9.33 6.51
C ILE A 29 13.57 9.10 7.49
N VAL A 30 13.61 9.71 8.67
CA VAL A 30 12.54 9.57 9.68
C VAL A 30 11.21 10.09 9.13
N THR A 31 11.24 11.27 8.48
CA THR A 31 10.07 11.83 7.81
C THR A 31 9.58 10.90 6.69
N ALA A 32 10.48 10.28 5.93
CA ALA A 32 10.11 9.39 4.82
C ALA A 32 9.39 8.15 5.33
N ILE A 33 9.86 7.57 6.42
CA ILE A 33 9.22 6.41 7.08
C ILE A 33 7.82 6.81 7.57
N ALA A 34 7.70 7.94 8.29
CA ALA A 34 6.41 8.41 8.78
C ALA A 34 5.42 8.66 7.63
N VAL A 35 5.87 9.35 6.58
CA VAL A 35 5.08 9.64 5.39
C VAL A 35 4.69 8.37 4.63
N ALA A 36 5.57 7.38 4.52
CA ALA A 36 5.28 6.12 3.84
C ALA A 36 4.21 5.28 4.55
N LEU A 37 4.20 5.31 5.89
CA LEU A 37 3.15 4.67 6.68
C LEU A 37 1.80 5.41 6.53
N LEU A 38 1.82 6.73 6.62
CA LEU A 38 0.63 7.58 6.45
C LEU A 38 0.05 7.44 5.03
N ALA A 39 0.88 7.46 4.00
CA ALA A 39 0.45 7.31 2.60
C ALA A 39 -0.26 5.98 2.36
N GLY A 40 0.24 4.89 2.96
CA GLY A 40 -0.43 3.58 2.90
C GLY A 40 -1.81 3.57 3.55
N MET A 41 -1.99 4.28 4.67
CA MET A 41 -3.30 4.40 5.33
C MET A 41 -4.28 5.27 4.54
N VAL A 42 -3.82 6.41 4.03
CA VAL A 42 -4.66 7.34 3.26
C VAL A 42 -5.16 6.72 1.96
N MET A 43 -4.32 5.94 1.28
CA MET A 43 -4.68 5.27 0.03
C MET A 43 -5.79 4.24 0.21
N ALA A 44 -5.83 3.55 1.36
CA ALA A 44 -6.92 2.62 1.69
C ALA A 44 -8.19 3.32 2.21
N GLY A 45 -8.03 4.46 2.91
CA GLY A 45 -9.12 5.07 3.67
C GLY A 45 -9.98 6.08 2.92
N ILE A 46 -9.51 6.67 1.82
CA ILE A 46 -10.17 7.81 1.16
C ILE A 46 -10.17 7.62 -0.37
N PRO A 47 -11.29 7.92 -1.07
CA PRO A 47 -11.29 8.05 -2.53
C PRO A 47 -10.21 9.01 -3.00
N SER A 48 -9.45 8.64 -4.04
CA SER A 48 -8.29 9.41 -4.52
C SER A 48 -7.16 9.60 -3.48
N GLY A 49 -7.08 8.73 -2.47
CA GLY A 49 -6.05 8.80 -1.43
C GLY A 49 -4.61 8.77 -1.95
N GLY A 50 -4.37 8.14 -3.11
CA GLY A 50 -3.06 8.19 -3.77
C GLY A 50 -2.60 9.61 -4.12
N PHE A 51 -3.50 10.43 -4.68
CA PHE A 51 -3.21 11.84 -5.00
C PHE A 51 -2.98 12.68 -3.75
N ILE A 52 -3.80 12.46 -2.71
CA ILE A 52 -3.63 13.16 -1.42
C ILE A 52 -2.29 12.78 -0.77
N GLY A 53 -1.89 11.51 -0.84
CA GLY A 53 -0.59 11.04 -0.36
C GLY A 53 0.58 11.69 -1.10
N GLU A 54 0.45 11.91 -2.41
CA GLU A 54 1.46 12.61 -3.21
C GLU A 54 1.56 14.11 -2.85
N LEU A 55 0.42 14.77 -2.63
CA LEU A 55 0.39 16.14 -2.14
C LEU A 55 0.99 16.25 -0.74
N MET A 56 0.77 15.26 0.12
CA MET A 56 1.37 15.19 1.46
C MET A 56 2.91 15.13 1.36
N ILE A 57 3.46 14.32 0.45
CA ILE A 57 4.92 14.27 0.20
C ILE A 57 5.44 15.64 -0.22
N ILE A 58 4.79 16.29 -1.20
CA ILE A 58 5.22 17.59 -1.72
C ILE A 58 5.21 18.66 -0.63
N THR A 59 4.13 18.70 0.16
CA THR A 59 3.93 19.73 1.19
C THR A 59 4.85 19.54 2.39
N LEU A 60 5.01 18.32 2.90
CA LEU A 60 5.85 18.05 4.07
C LEU A 60 7.34 18.29 3.81
N TYR A 61 7.82 18.00 2.60
CA TYR A 61 9.21 18.27 2.21
C TYR A 61 9.42 19.65 1.58
N GLY A 62 8.36 20.45 1.40
CA GLY A 62 8.46 21.76 0.75
C GLY A 62 9.02 21.68 -0.67
N PHE A 63 8.58 20.70 -1.46
CA PHE A 63 8.87 20.65 -2.88
C PHE A 63 8.01 21.68 -3.64
N PRO A 64 8.51 22.25 -4.74
CA PRO A 64 7.72 23.17 -5.55
C PRO A 64 6.54 22.45 -6.21
N ALA A 65 5.48 23.18 -6.56
CA ALA A 65 4.32 22.61 -7.25
C ALA A 65 4.66 21.90 -8.58
N ALA A 66 5.78 22.29 -9.21
CA ALA A 66 6.33 21.60 -10.38
C ALA A 66 6.73 20.13 -10.12
N ALA A 67 6.83 19.68 -8.87
CA ALA A 67 7.06 18.28 -8.50
C ALA A 67 5.81 17.40 -8.72
N LEU A 68 4.60 17.99 -8.79
CA LEU A 68 3.34 17.24 -8.86
C LEU A 68 3.22 16.37 -10.11
N PRO A 69 3.50 16.86 -11.34
CA PRO A 69 3.48 16.00 -12.52
C PRO A 69 4.56 14.90 -12.46
N ILE A 70 5.71 15.18 -11.85
CA ILE A 70 6.82 14.22 -11.74
C ILE A 70 6.42 13.05 -10.84
N ILE A 71 5.92 13.35 -9.63
CA ILE A 71 5.50 12.30 -8.69
C ILE A 71 4.31 11.49 -9.21
N GLN A 72 3.39 12.12 -9.95
CA GLN A 72 2.25 11.43 -10.57
C GLN A 72 2.65 10.46 -11.67
N ILE A 73 3.60 10.83 -12.54
CA ILE A 73 4.10 9.94 -13.59
C ILE A 73 4.76 8.71 -12.96
N ILE A 74 5.60 8.93 -11.95
CA ILE A 74 6.23 7.83 -11.19
C ILE A 74 5.16 6.99 -10.51
N GLY A 75 4.16 7.63 -9.90
CA GLY A 75 3.01 6.97 -9.29
C GLY A 75 2.30 6.04 -10.24
N THR A 76 1.99 6.51 -11.44
CA THR A 76 1.33 5.71 -12.49
C THR A 76 2.17 4.48 -12.88
N VAL A 77 3.50 4.64 -12.97
CA VAL A 77 4.40 3.54 -13.33
C VAL A 77 4.48 2.47 -12.24
N ILE A 78 4.50 2.88 -10.97
CA ILE A 78 4.67 1.96 -9.85
C ILE A 78 3.36 1.46 -9.24
N ASP A 79 2.22 1.97 -9.70
CA ASP A 79 0.90 1.60 -9.16
C ASP A 79 0.51 0.14 -9.43
N PRO A 80 0.65 -0.42 -10.66
CA PRO A 80 0.37 -1.83 -10.88
C PRO A 80 1.20 -2.79 -10.00
N PRO A 81 2.53 -2.64 -9.85
CA PRO A 81 3.28 -3.52 -8.96
C PRO A 81 2.93 -3.29 -7.48
N ALA A 82 2.71 -2.05 -7.03
CA ALA A 82 2.28 -1.76 -5.67
C ALA A 82 0.95 -2.44 -5.33
N THR A 83 -0.03 -2.32 -6.23
CA THR A 83 -1.35 -2.94 -6.09
C THR A 83 -1.26 -4.46 -6.09
N THR A 84 -0.37 -5.04 -6.90
CA THR A 84 -0.13 -6.49 -6.91
C THR A 84 0.42 -6.97 -5.56
N VAL A 85 1.38 -6.26 -4.98
CA VAL A 85 1.93 -6.59 -3.65
C VAL A 85 0.86 -6.48 -2.56
N ASN A 86 0.03 -5.44 -2.61
CA ASN A 86 -1.10 -5.29 -1.69
C ASN A 86 -2.06 -6.49 -1.79
N ALA A 87 -2.47 -6.87 -3.01
CA ALA A 87 -3.39 -7.99 -3.21
C ALA A 87 -2.82 -9.33 -2.72
N VAL A 88 -1.54 -9.61 -2.98
CA VAL A 88 -0.87 -10.83 -2.47
C VAL A 88 -0.75 -10.79 -0.95
N GLY A 89 -0.42 -9.63 -0.37
CA GLY A 89 -0.33 -9.44 1.07
C GLY A 89 -1.67 -9.68 1.77
N ASP A 90 -2.76 -9.15 1.23
CA ASP A 90 -4.12 -9.34 1.75
C ASP A 90 -4.56 -10.81 1.66
N GLN A 91 -4.23 -11.49 0.55
CA GLN A 91 -4.56 -12.91 0.35
C GLN A 91 -3.80 -13.81 1.34
N ALA A 92 -2.49 -13.60 1.49
CA ALA A 92 -1.68 -14.32 2.47
C ALA A 92 -2.13 -14.04 3.91
N SER A 93 -2.44 -12.78 4.23
CA SER A 93 -2.94 -12.37 5.55
C SER A 93 -4.28 -13.02 5.87
N SER A 94 -5.18 -13.12 4.90
CA SER A 94 -6.46 -13.80 5.06
C SER A 94 -6.28 -15.29 5.38
N MET A 95 -5.38 -15.98 4.69
CA MET A 95 -5.05 -17.39 4.99
C MET A 95 -4.41 -17.56 6.37
N MET A 96 -3.54 -16.63 6.78
CA MET A 96 -2.94 -16.66 8.12
C MET A 96 -4.00 -16.46 9.21
N VAL A 97 -4.92 -15.52 9.02
CA VAL A 97 -6.03 -15.28 9.96
C VAL A 97 -6.94 -16.50 10.06
N ALA A 98 -7.36 -17.08 8.93
CA ALA A 98 -8.16 -18.31 8.92
C ALA A 98 -7.46 -19.47 9.65
N ARG A 99 -6.17 -19.67 9.38
CA ARG A 99 -5.36 -20.69 10.05
C ARG A 99 -5.25 -20.50 11.57
N ILE A 100 -5.23 -19.25 12.05
CA ILE A 100 -5.16 -18.91 13.48
C ILE A 100 -6.53 -19.13 14.16
N LEU A 101 -7.62 -18.76 13.50
CA LEU A 101 -8.97 -18.83 14.06
C LEU A 101 -9.58 -20.24 13.99
N ASP A 102 -9.47 -20.91 12.83
CA ASP A 102 -10.19 -22.15 12.54
C ASP A 102 -9.34 -23.42 12.74
N GLY A 103 -8.05 -23.23 13.04
CA GLY A 103 -7.10 -24.31 13.31
C GLY A 103 -6.41 -24.84 12.05
N LYS A 104 -5.76 -26.01 12.16
CA LYS A 104 -4.85 -26.51 11.12
C LYS A 104 -5.55 -26.93 9.83
N ASP A 105 -6.72 -27.52 9.98
CA ASP A 105 -7.48 -28.12 8.90
C ASP A 105 -8.59 -27.15 8.44
N TRP A 106 -8.34 -25.84 8.54
CA TRP A 106 -9.30 -24.80 8.21
C TRP A 106 -9.78 -24.85 6.75
N MET A 107 -8.90 -25.29 5.83
CA MET A 107 -9.26 -25.47 4.42
C MET A 107 -10.21 -26.65 4.21
N ASP A 108 -10.07 -27.72 5.01
CA ASP A 108 -10.90 -28.92 4.87
C ASP A 108 -12.31 -28.69 5.45
N LYS A 109 -12.45 -27.82 6.46
CA LYS A 109 -13.75 -27.47 7.08
C LYS A 109 -14.66 -26.65 6.17
N THR A 110 -14.09 -25.85 5.27
CA THR A 110 -14.88 -25.03 4.32
C THR A 110 -15.65 -25.89 3.32
N ASP A 111 -15.17 -27.09 2.99
CA ASP A 111 -15.83 -28.01 2.06
C ASP A 111 -17.05 -28.73 2.68
N GLU A 112 -17.06 -28.93 4.01
CA GLU A 112 -18.20 -29.55 4.71
C GLU A 112 -19.41 -28.61 4.83
N VAL A 113 -19.18 -27.30 5.00
CA VAL A 113 -20.26 -26.32 5.19
C VAL A 113 -20.99 -26.01 3.87
N ASP A 114 -20.34 -26.14 2.71
CA ASP A 114 -20.95 -25.87 1.40
C ASP A 114 -21.84 -27.04 0.94
N HIS A 115 -21.49 -28.28 1.28
CA HIS A 115 -22.20 -29.47 0.81
C HIS A 115 -23.52 -29.77 1.57
N ASP A 116 -23.65 -29.33 2.82
CA ASP A 116 -24.87 -29.49 3.65
C ASP A 116 -25.90 -28.36 3.44
N SER A 117 -25.58 -27.35 2.62
CA SER A 117 -26.40 -26.15 2.44
C SER A 117 -27.30 -26.18 1.19
N ILE A 118 -27.22 -27.23 0.37
CA ILE A 118 -28.11 -27.45 -0.78
C ILE A 118 -29.36 -28.17 -0.27
N PRO A 119 -30.54 -27.52 -0.16
CA PRO A 119 -31.76 -28.26 0.10
C PRO A 119 -32.00 -29.20 -1.09
N GLU A 120 -32.16 -30.50 -0.82
CA GLU A 120 -32.64 -31.43 -1.84
C GLU A 120 -33.94 -30.86 -2.43
N ALA A 121 -33.87 -30.53 -3.73
CA ALA A 121 -35.05 -30.09 -4.45
C ALA A 121 -36.12 -31.21 -4.43
N PRO A 122 -37.40 -30.87 -4.27
CA PRO A 122 -38.48 -31.85 -4.14
C PRO A 122 -38.70 -32.72 -5.38
#